data_AF-A0A1B8P3V9-F1
#
_entry.id   AF-A0A1B8P3V9-F1
#
_cell.length_a   1.000
_cell.length_b   1.000
_cell.length_c   1.000
_cell.angle_alpha   90.00
_cell.angle_beta   90.00
_cell.angle_gamma   90.00
#
_symmetry.space_group_name_H-M   'P 1'
#
loop_
_entity.id
_entity.type
_entity.pdbx_description
1 polymer ?
#
loop_
_entity_poly.entity_id
_entity_poly.type
_entity_poly.pdbx_seq_one_letter_code
_entity_poly.pdbx_strand_id
1 'polypeptide(L)'
;MDFDDCLMAPAVQDIWMLLTGQEEGEWQMQLSEVIEGYEQHRDFDRSELALIEPLRAFRLIRHSAWLVARWEDPAFPVAFPWLADAGYWDDHIRQLEQQRRVLDAAVSGQA
;
A
#
# COMPACT_ATOMS: atom_id res chain seq x y z
N MET A 1 -12.58 16.30 -1.89
CA MET A 1 -11.99 15.32 -2.82
C MET A 1 -10.56 15.77 -3.03
N ASP A 2 -9.58 14.89 -2.84
CA ASP A 2 -8.15 15.19 -2.93
C ASP A 2 -7.56 14.41 -4.11
N PHE A 3 -6.88 15.10 -5.02
CA PHE A 3 -6.33 14.56 -6.27
C PHE A 3 -4.83 14.86 -6.43
N ASP A 4 -4.18 15.40 -5.41
CA ASP A 4 -2.78 15.84 -5.51
C ASP A 4 -1.81 14.65 -5.68
N ASP A 5 -2.27 13.43 -5.33
CA ASP A 5 -1.53 12.17 -5.48
C ASP A 5 -1.90 11.38 -6.75
N CYS A 6 -2.77 11.91 -7.63
CA CYS A 6 -3.16 11.20 -8.87
C CYS A 6 -2.02 11.12 -9.87
N LEU A 7 -1.73 9.89 -10.31
CA LEU A 7 -0.67 9.57 -11.26
C LEU A 7 -1.14 8.47 -12.22
N MET A 8 -0.42 8.27 -13.32
CA MET A 8 -0.61 7.10 -14.18
C MET A 8 -0.02 5.87 -13.48
N ALA A 9 -0.88 4.91 -13.16
CA ALA A 9 -0.52 3.67 -12.48
C ALA A 9 -1.36 2.49 -13.03
N PRO A 10 -0.95 1.23 -12.77
CA PRO A 10 -1.80 0.06 -13.01
C PRO A 10 -3.14 0.20 -12.26
N ALA A 11 -4.22 -0.32 -12.83
CA ALA A 11 -5.57 -0.21 -12.27
C ALA A 11 -5.68 -0.79 -10.85
N VAL A 12 -4.90 -1.82 -10.56
CA VAL A 12 -4.87 -2.44 -9.21
C VAL A 12 -4.59 -1.42 -8.12
N GLN A 13 -3.81 -0.36 -8.39
CA GLN A 13 -3.44 0.68 -7.43
C GLN A 13 -4.65 1.34 -6.77
N ASP A 14 -5.73 1.53 -7.52
CA ASP A 14 -6.96 2.13 -7.04
C ASP A 14 -7.92 1.10 -6.41
N ILE A 15 -7.72 -0.19 -6.70
CA ILE A 15 -8.60 -1.29 -6.26
C ILE A 15 -8.15 -1.86 -4.91
N TRP A 16 -6.87 -2.22 -4.77
CA TRP A 16 -6.40 -2.96 -3.59
C TRP A 16 -6.55 -2.15 -2.28
N MET A 17 -6.54 -0.82 -2.40
CA MET A 17 -6.71 0.10 -1.28
C MET A 17 -8.16 0.19 -0.76
N LEU A 18 -9.15 -0.34 -1.48
CA LEU A 18 -10.55 -0.40 -1.06
C LEU A 18 -10.84 -1.60 -0.15
N LEU A 19 -9.93 -2.58 -0.14
CA LEU A 19 -10.12 -3.84 0.55
C LEU A 19 -9.88 -3.65 2.05
N THR A 20 -10.84 -4.10 2.86
CA THR A 20 -10.81 -4.00 4.33
C THR A 20 -10.76 -5.35 5.02
N GLY A 21 -10.94 -6.44 4.28
CA GLY A 21 -10.94 -7.80 4.81
C GLY A 21 -9.66 -8.14 5.57
N GLN A 22 -9.82 -8.67 6.78
CA GLN A 22 -8.70 -9.03 7.66
C GLN A 22 -8.28 -10.50 7.48
N GLU A 23 -9.26 -11.35 7.17
CA GLU A 23 -9.07 -12.77 6.88
C GLU A 23 -8.97 -12.99 5.36
N GLU A 24 -8.20 -13.98 4.93
CA GLU A 24 -7.95 -14.26 3.52
C GLU A 24 -9.23 -14.48 2.71
N GLY A 25 -10.19 -15.24 3.25
CA GLY A 25 -11.46 -15.50 2.58
C GLY A 25 -12.34 -14.25 2.43
N GLU A 26 -12.35 -13.36 3.42
CA GLU A 26 -13.08 -12.09 3.34
C GLU A 26 -12.43 -11.16 2.31
N TRP A 27 -11.11 -11.09 2.33
CA TRP A 27 -10.33 -10.30 1.39
C TRP A 27 -10.55 -10.73 -0.06
N GLN A 28 -10.51 -12.05 -0.33
CA GLN A 28 -10.76 -12.61 -1.66
C GLN A 28 -12.19 -12.32 -2.14
N MET A 29 -13.18 -12.43 -1.25
CA MET A 29 -14.58 -12.12 -1.57
C MET A 29 -14.74 -10.64 -1.94
N GLN A 30 -14.21 -9.72 -1.13
CA GLN A 30 -14.27 -8.28 -1.42
C GLN A 30 -13.57 -7.94 -2.75
N LEU A 31 -12.39 -8.53 -2.99
CA LEU A 31 -11.66 -8.32 -4.23
C LEU A 31 -12.49 -8.78 -5.44
N SER A 32 -13.15 -9.94 -5.34
CA SER A 32 -14.00 -10.47 -6.41
C SER A 32 -15.15 -9.51 -6.73
N GLU A 33 -15.86 -9.03 -5.72
CA GLU A 33 -16.98 -8.08 -5.88
C GLU A 33 -16.53 -6.77 -6.53
N VAL A 34 -15.38 -6.22 -6.10
CA VAL A 34 -14.86 -4.97 -6.65
C VAL A 34 -14.41 -5.14 -8.11
N ILE A 35 -13.73 -6.24 -8.43
CA ILE A 35 -13.33 -6.54 -9.81
C ILE A 35 -14.57 -6.74 -10.69
N GLU A 36 -15.57 -7.50 -10.23
CA GLU A 36 -16.81 -7.71 -10.99
C GLU A 36 -17.50 -6.38 -11.30
N GLY A 37 -17.60 -5.48 -10.31
CA GLY A 37 -18.14 -4.13 -10.52
C GLY A 37 -17.31 -3.29 -11.51
N TYR A 38 -15.98 -3.38 -11.44
CA TYR A 38 -15.08 -2.67 -12.36
C TYR A 38 -15.22 -3.16 -13.81
N GLU A 39 -15.31 -4.48 -13.98
CA GLU A 39 -15.43 -5.15 -15.28
C GLU A 39 -16.76 -4.86 -15.99
N GLN A 40 -17.75 -4.28 -15.31
CA GLN A 40 -18.96 -3.74 -15.97
C GLN A 40 -18.66 -2.57 -16.92
N HIS A 41 -17.53 -1.88 -16.72
CA HIS A 41 -17.15 -0.70 -17.48
C HIS A 41 -15.81 -0.85 -18.21
N ARG A 42 -14.88 -1.65 -17.68
CA ARG A 42 -13.53 -1.81 -18.25
C ARG A 42 -12.90 -3.15 -17.83
N ASP A 43 -12.25 -3.83 -18.77
CA ASP A 43 -11.52 -5.07 -18.48
C ASP A 43 -10.42 -4.86 -17.44
N PHE A 44 -10.31 -5.80 -16.49
CA PHE A 44 -9.25 -5.80 -15.49
C PHE A 44 -8.18 -6.85 -15.82
N ASP A 45 -6.92 -6.40 -15.94
CA ASP A 45 -5.79 -7.31 -16.09
C ASP A 45 -5.45 -7.96 -14.74
N ARG A 46 -5.89 -9.21 -14.58
CA ARG A 46 -5.65 -10.00 -13.36
C ARG A 46 -4.16 -10.22 -13.06
N SER A 47 -3.26 -10.06 -14.03
CA SER A 47 -1.81 -10.13 -13.76
C SER A 47 -1.33 -8.98 -12.87
N GLU A 48 -2.06 -7.86 -12.83
CA GLU A 48 -1.76 -6.74 -11.94
C GLU A 48 -1.95 -7.10 -10.46
N LEU A 49 -2.70 -8.16 -10.12
CA LEU A 49 -2.84 -8.60 -8.71
C LEU A 49 -1.50 -8.95 -8.08
N ALA A 50 -0.52 -9.39 -8.87
CA ALA A 50 0.83 -9.65 -8.39
C ALA A 50 1.57 -8.38 -7.94
N LEU A 51 1.07 -7.19 -8.30
CA LEU A 51 1.66 -5.90 -7.93
C LEU A 51 1.18 -5.38 -6.57
N ILE A 52 0.19 -6.02 -5.94
CA ILE A 52 -0.37 -5.53 -4.65
C ILE A 52 0.72 -5.41 -3.59
N GLU A 53 1.49 -6.46 -3.36
CA GLU A 53 2.53 -6.45 -2.32
C GLU A 53 3.74 -5.55 -2.66
N PRO A 54 4.20 -5.46 -3.93
CA PRO A 54 5.15 -4.43 -4.35
C PRO A 54 4.64 -3.00 -4.12
N LEU A 55 3.39 -2.71 -4.46
CA LEU A 55 2.77 -1.39 -4.28
C LEU A 55 2.58 -1.05 -2.80
N ARG A 56 2.22 -2.05 -1.96
CA ARG A 56 2.16 -1.90 -0.50
C ARG A 56 3.52 -1.53 0.07
N ALA A 57 4.58 -2.23 -0.33
CA ALA A 57 5.95 -1.91 0.09
C ALA A 57 6.37 -0.49 -0.35
N PHE A 58 6.10 -0.13 -1.60
CA PHE A 58 6.37 1.21 -2.11
C PHE A 58 5.61 2.29 -1.32
N ARG A 59 4.34 2.05 -0.98
CA ARG A 59 3.52 2.98 -0.19
C ARG A 59 4.09 3.22 1.21
N LEU A 60 4.57 2.17 1.89
CA LEU A 60 5.20 2.29 3.21
C LEU A 60 6.41 3.22 3.16
N ILE A 61 7.32 3.00 2.21
CA ILE A 61 8.53 3.81 2.05
C ILE A 61 8.17 5.25 1.65
N ARG A 62 7.26 5.41 0.68
CA ARG A 62 6.86 6.73 0.16
C ARG A 62 6.20 7.58 1.22
N HIS A 63 5.42 7.00 2.13
CA HIS A 63 4.80 7.75 3.23
C HIS A 63 5.85 8.35 4.17
N SER A 64 6.82 7.56 4.62
CA SER A 64 7.92 8.04 5.46
C SER A 64 8.76 9.10 4.73
N ALA A 65 9.05 8.89 3.45
CA ALA A 65 9.77 9.85 2.63
C ALA A 65 9.00 11.18 2.47
N TRP A 66 7.68 11.12 2.29
CA TRP A 66 6.81 12.30 2.19
C TRP A 66 6.84 13.13 3.47
N LEU A 67 6.84 12.49 4.65
CA LEU A 67 6.95 13.14 5.95
C LEU A 67 8.32 13.81 6.13
N VAL A 68 9.41 13.07 5.88
CA VAL A 68 10.78 13.59 6.04
C VAL A 68 11.05 14.76 5.10
N ALA A 69 10.59 14.69 3.84
CA ALA A 69 10.78 15.75 2.85
C ALA A 69 10.09 17.07 3.23
N ARG A 70 9.11 17.04 4.15
CA ARG A 70 8.35 18.20 4.62
C ARG A 70 8.66 18.59 6.06
N TRP A 71 9.69 17.99 6.66
CA TRP A 71 9.98 18.19 8.07
C TRP A 71 10.32 19.65 8.44
N GLU A 72 10.83 20.44 7.49
CA GLU A 72 11.11 21.86 7.69
C GLU A 72 9.83 22.73 7.81
N ASP A 73 8.67 22.23 7.35
CA ASP A 73 7.40 22.92 7.55
C ASP A 73 6.99 22.82 9.03
N PRO A 74 6.79 23.95 9.74
CA PRO A 74 6.43 23.95 11.16
C PRO A 74 5.19 23.13 11.54
N ALA A 75 4.28 22.88 10.59
CA ALA A 75 3.11 22.05 10.84
C ALA A 75 3.45 20.57 11.02
N PHE A 76 4.52 20.07 10.39
CA PHE A 76 4.85 18.64 10.36
C PHE A 76 5.38 18.11 11.70
N PRO A 77 6.34 18.76 12.39
CA PRO A 77 6.76 18.34 13.72
C PRO A 77 5.63 18.34 14.75
N VAL A 78 4.64 19.22 14.59
CA VAL A 78 3.47 19.29 15.49
C VAL A 78 2.48 18.17 15.20
N ALA A 79 2.20 17.87 13.94
CA ALA A 79 1.25 16.83 13.54
C ALA A 79 1.83 15.41 13.64
N PHE A 80 3.13 15.26 13.44
CA PHE A 80 3.84 13.97 13.36
C PHE A 80 5.08 13.92 14.28
N PRO A 81 4.94 14.22 15.59
CA PRO A 81 6.08 14.33 16.50
C PRO A 81 6.85 13.00 16.65
N TRP A 82 6.15 11.88 16.48
CA TRP A 82 6.71 10.53 16.54
C TRP A 82 7.74 10.23 15.43
N LEU A 83 7.78 11.01 14.33
CA LEU A 83 8.76 10.80 13.26
C LEU A 83 10.20 11.03 13.74
N ALA A 84 10.37 11.88 14.76
CA ALA A 84 11.67 12.16 15.38
C ALA A 84 12.06 11.12 16.45
N ASP A 85 11.16 10.19 16.78
CA ASP A 85 11.41 9.15 17.77
C ASP A 85 12.11 7.93 17.12
N ALA A 86 13.11 7.37 17.79
CA ALA A 86 13.81 6.17 17.33
C ALA A 86 12.87 4.95 17.25
N GLY A 87 11.88 4.86 18.14
CA GLY A 87 10.90 3.77 18.18
C GLY A 87 10.06 3.68 16.90
N TYR A 88 9.71 4.83 16.30
CA TYR A 88 9.03 4.84 15.00
C TYR A 88 9.87 4.17 13.91
N TRP A 89 11.16 4.49 13.85
CA TRP A 89 12.06 3.92 12.83
C TRP A 89 12.32 2.44 13.06
N ASP A 90 12.43 2.00 14.31
CA ASP A 90 12.53 0.58 14.65
C ASP A 90 11.28 -0.20 14.20
N ASP A 91 10.09 0.35 14.43
CA ASP A 91 8.83 -0.26 13.99
C ASP A 91 8.70 -0.24 12.47
N HIS A 92 9.11 0.86 11.81
CA HIS A 92 9.09 0.96 10.36
C HIS A 92 10.03 -0.06 9.71
N ILE A 93 11.23 -0.26 10.26
CA ILE A 93 12.17 -1.30 9.79
C ILE A 93 11.56 -2.69 9.96
N ARG A 94 10.99 -3.00 11.13
CA ARG A 94 10.31 -4.30 11.37
C ARG A 94 9.18 -4.53 10.37
N GLN A 95 8.40 -3.51 10.05
CA GLN A 95 7.33 -3.58 9.06
C GLN A 95 7.87 -3.87 7.65
N LEU A 96 8.95 -3.19 7.25
CA LEU A 96 9.59 -3.43 5.95
C LEU A 96 10.22 -4.82 5.85
N GLU A 97 10.82 -5.33 6.92
CA GLU A 97 11.34 -6.70 6.98
C GLU A 97 10.23 -7.74 6.82
N GLN A 98 9.09 -7.53 7.48
CA GLN A 98 7.92 -8.40 7.33
C GLN A 98 7.38 -8.34 5.90
N GLN A 99 7.27 -7.13 5.32
CA GLN A 99 6.83 -6.94 3.94
C GLN A 99 7.77 -7.63 2.94
N ARG A 100 9.08 -7.57 3.18
CA ARG A 100 10.08 -8.27 2.35
C ARG A 100 9.84 -9.78 2.34
N ARG A 101 9.52 -10.39 3.49
CA ARG A 101 9.23 -11.84 3.55
C ARG A 101 8.00 -12.21 2.71
N VAL A 102 6.97 -11.38 2.72
CA VAL A 102 5.76 -11.58 1.89
C VAL A 102 6.12 -11.50 0.40
N LEU A 103 6.93 -10.52 0.01
CA LEU A 103 7.42 -10.38 -1.36
C LEU A 103 8.24 -11.58 -1.81
N ASP A 104 9.18 -12.05 -0.97
CA ASP A 104 10.03 -13.19 -1.29
C ASP A 104 9.20 -14.48 -1.45
N ALA A 105 8.17 -14.68 -0.63
CA ALA A 105 7.24 -15.81 -0.73
C ALA A 105 6.43 -15.77 -2.04
N ALA A 106 5.92 -14.59 -2.42
CA ALA A 106 5.17 -14.38 -3.64
C ALA A 106 6.03 -14.63 -4.90
N VAL A 107 7.31 -14.22 -4.90
CA VAL A 107 8.25 -14.48 -6.00
C VAL A 107 8.65 -15.95 -6.08
N SER A 108 8.77 -16.63 -4.94
CA SER A 108 9.23 -18.03 -4.88
C SER A 108 8.13 -19.06 -5.19
N GLY A 109 6.90 -18.62 -5.48
CA GLY A 109 5.77 -19.51 -5.75
C GLY A 109 5.33 -20.34 -4.54
N GLN A 110 5.63 -19.86 -3.32
CA GLN A 110 5.27 -20.51 -2.05
C GLN A 110 4.10 -19.80 -1.34
N ALA A 111 3.21 -19.18 -2.12
CA ALA A 111 1.94 -18.63 -1.64
C ALA A 111 0.89 -19.74 -1.57
#